data_AF-A0A944FZK8-F1
#
_entry.id   AF-A0A944FZK8-F1
#
_cell.length_a   1.000
_cell.length_b   1.000
_cell.length_c   1.000
_cell.angle_alpha   90.00
_cell.angle_beta   90.00
_cell.angle_gamma   90.00
#
_symmetry.space_group_name_H-M   'P 1'
#
loop_
_entity.id
_entity.type
_entity.pdbx_description
1 polymer ?
#
loop_
_entity_poly.entity_id
_entity_poly.type
_entity_poly.pdbx_seq_one_letter_code
_entity_poly.pdbx_strand_id
1 'polypeptide(L)' 'MTKDELFFLLESRREFEFSYKDTMYSIMCEKDFSGKEFIKFGKLYFEEKFDSFNDLFARAEVENSYLREVIEEIQINRK' A
#
# COMPACT_ATOMS: atom_id res chain seq x y z
N MET A 1 -7.06 -10.74 -1.11
CA MET A 1 -7.75 -9.75 -0.25
C MET A 1 -8.64 -8.91 -1.14
N THR A 2 -9.88 -8.58 -0.77
CA THR A 2 -10.67 -7.70 -1.65
C THR A 2 -10.18 -6.25 -1.56
N LYS A 3 -10.47 -5.44 -2.58
CA LYS A 3 -10.19 -4.00 -2.58
C LYS A 3 -10.82 -3.33 -1.34
N ASP A 4 -12.02 -3.74 -0.94
CA ASP A 4 -12.74 -3.20 0.21
C ASP A 4 -12.06 -3.55 1.54
N GLU A 5 -11.40 -4.70 1.64
CA GLU A 5 -10.69 -5.10 2.86
C GLU A 5 -9.31 -4.49 2.96
N LEU A 6 -8.67 -4.22 1.82
CA LEU A 6 -7.49 -3.37 1.76
C LEU A 6 -7.88 -1.96 2.21
N PHE A 7 -8.96 -1.39 1.67
CA PHE A 7 -9.52 -0.12 2.14
C PHE A 7 -9.83 -0.14 3.64
N PHE A 8 -10.46 -1.20 4.16
CA PHE A 8 -10.78 -1.33 5.58
C PHE A 8 -9.53 -1.44 6.47
N LEU A 9 -8.52 -2.22 6.06
CA LEU A 9 -7.24 -2.32 6.79
C LEU A 9 -6.51 -0.97 6.84
N LEU A 10 -6.58 -0.24 5.74
CA LEU A 10 -5.98 1.08 5.61
C LEU A 10 -6.76 2.16 6.38
N GLU A 11 -8.10 2.10 6.39
CA GLU A 11 -8.95 2.92 7.26
C GLU A 11 -8.71 2.60 8.74
N SER A 12 -8.41 1.34 9.07
CA SER A 12 -8.08 0.92 10.42
C SER A 12 -6.71 1.42 10.91
N ARG A 13 -5.95 2.11 10.03
CA ARG A 13 -4.60 2.65 10.28
C ARG A 13 -3.63 1.64 10.86
N ARG A 14 -3.78 0.37 10.47
CA ARG A 14 -2.86 -0.68 10.87
C ARG A 14 -1.76 -0.79 9.82
N GLU A 15 -0.54 -0.92 10.30
CA GLU A 15 0.58 -1.37 9.49
C GLU A 15 0.24 -2.76 8.93
N PHE A 16 0.39 -2.91 7.62
CA PHE A 16 0.24 -4.19 6.98
C PHE A 16 1.54 -4.53 6.25
N GLU A 17 2.21 -5.56 6.75
CA GLU A 17 3.40 -6.12 6.13
C GLU A 17 3.04 -7.37 5.32
N PHE A 18 3.68 -7.54 4.17
CA PHE A 18 3.52 -8.73 3.33
C PHE A 18 4.81 -9.04 2.59
N SER A 19 5.00 -10.32 2.26
CA SER A 19 6.13 -10.79 1.45
C SER A 19 5.73 -10.88 -0.01
N TYR A 20 6.57 -10.34 -0.89
CA TYR A 20 6.42 -10.43 -2.35
C TYR A 20 7.79 -10.71 -2.97
N LYS A 21 7.91 -11.80 -3.76
CA LYS A 21 9.18 -12.25 -4.37
C LYS A 21 10.37 -12.20 -3.39
N ASP A 22 10.21 -12.83 -2.23
CA ASP A 22 11.21 -12.90 -1.13
C ASP A 22 11.63 -11.56 -0.54
N THR A 23 10.89 -10.49 -0.82
CA THR A 23 11.13 -9.15 -0.25
C THR A 23 9.93 -8.74 0.59
N MET A 24 10.19 -8.20 1.78
CA MET A 24 9.15 -7.68 2.67
C MET A 24 8.76 -6.26 2.27
N TYR A 25 7.45 -6.01 2.26
CA TYR A 25 6.85 -4.72 1.97
C TYR A 25 5.91 -4.34 3.10
N SER A 26 5.74 -3.05 3.28
CA SER A 26 4.80 -2.47 4.23
C SER A 26 3.90 -1.47 3.53
N ILE A 27 2.65 -1.42 3.98
CA ILE A 27 1.72 -0.35 3.69
C ILE A 27 1.11 0.17 4.99
N MET A 28 1.09 1.48 5.17
CA MET A 28 0.57 2.12 6.38
C MET A 28 -0.13 3.44 6.04
N CYS A 29 -1.27 3.72 6.68
CA CYS A 29 -1.89 5.04 6.68
C CYS A 29 -1.49 5.82 7.93
N GLU A 30 -0.84 6.97 7.73
CA GLU A 30 -0.47 7.90 8.80
C GLU A 30 -1.13 9.26 8.61
N LYS A 31 -1.11 10.06 9.69
CA LYS A 31 -1.42 11.49 9.64
C LYS A 31 -0.16 12.29 9.87
N ASP A 32 0.03 13.35 9.10
CA ASP A 32 1.08 14.32 9.39
C ASP A 32 0.71 15.21 10.59
N PHE A 33 1.63 16.10 10.98
CA PHE A 33 1.40 17.04 12.08
C PHE A 33 0.25 18.03 11.83
N SER A 34 -0.20 18.20 10.58
CA SER A 34 -1.35 19.02 10.21
C SER A 34 -2.67 18.24 10.22
N GLY A 35 -2.61 16.92 10.43
CA GLY A 35 -3.75 16.02 10.39
C GLY A 35 -4.11 15.50 8.98
N LYS A 36 -3.30 15.83 7.96
CA LYS A 36 -3.46 15.31 6.59
C LYS A 36 -3.09 13.83 6.58
N GLU A 37 -3.98 13.00 6.06
CA GLU A 37 -3.73 11.57 5.88
C GLU A 37 -2.82 11.34 4.68
N PHE A 38 -1.87 10.41 4.82
CA PHE A 38 -1.00 9.96 3.75
C PHE A 38 -0.71 8.47 3.91
N ILE A 39 -0.32 7.82 2.81
CA ILE A 39 -0.02 6.39 2.75
C ILE A 39 1.49 6.24 2.61
N LYS A 40 2.10 5.40 3.43
CA LYS A 40 3.44 4.87 3.20
C LYS A 40 3.31 3.54 2.50
N PHE A 41 4.03 3.35 1.40
CA PHE A 41 4.10 2.08 0.71
C PHE A 41 5.51 1.85 0.17
N GLY A 42 6.05 0.66 0.37
CA GLY A 42 7.32 0.28 -0.23
C GLY A 42 7.93 -0.93 0.44
N LYS A 43 9.21 -1.18 0.19
CA LYS A 43 9.96 -2.21 0.92
C LYS A 43 9.95 -1.83 2.40
N LEU A 44 9.92 -2.83 3.27
CA LEU A 44 10.04 -2.62 4.71
C LEU A 44 11.27 -1.74 4.98
N TYR A 45 11.09 -0.64 5.71
CA TYR A 45 12.10 0.40 6.01
C TYR A 45 12.52 1.34 4.85
N PHE A 46 11.95 1.21 3.65
CA PHE A 46 12.20 2.06 2.48
C PHE A 46 10.89 2.47 1.81
N GLU A 47 9.96 3.00 2.60
CA GLU A 47 8.62 3.35 2.15
C GLU A 47 8.59 4.74 1.51
N GLU A 48 7.85 4.86 0.42
CA GLU A 48 7.51 6.14 -0.19
C GLU A 48 6.17 6.65 0.35
N LYS A 49 6.02 7.97 0.43
CA LYS A 49 4.78 8.62 0.89
C LYS A 49 3.90 9.02 -0.29
N PHE A 50 2.62 8.77 -0.17
CA PHE A 50 1.59 9.08 -1.15
C PHE A 50 0.47 9.87 -0.47
N ASP A 51 0.01 10.94 -1.11
CA ASP A 51 -1.02 11.81 -0.57
C ASP A 51 -2.42 11.17 -0.57
N SER A 52 -2.65 10.16 -1.42
CA SER A 52 -3.91 9.45 -1.50
C SER A 52 -3.75 8.07 -2.13
N PHE A 53 -4.78 7.22 -1.99
CA PHE A 53 -4.85 5.95 -2.71
C PHE A 53 -4.85 6.16 -4.22
N ASN A 54 -5.46 7.25 -4.68
CA ASN A 54 -5.47 7.58 -6.09
C ASN A 54 -4.07 7.89 -6.59
N ASP A 55 -3.22 8.55 -5.81
CA ASP A 55 -1.83 8.80 -6.18
C ASP A 55 -1.00 7.51 -6.18
N LEU A 56 -1.24 6.62 -5.21
CA LEU A 56 -0.61 5.30 -5.16
C LEU A 56 -0.99 4.46 -6.41
N PHE A 57 -2.28 4.40 -6.75
CA PHE A 57 -2.78 3.66 -7.92
C PHE A 57 -2.34 4.31 -9.23
N ALA A 58 -2.39 5.64 -9.34
CA ALA A 58 -1.90 6.36 -10.51
C ALA A 58 -0.41 6.09 -10.71
N ARG A 59 0.40 6.06 -9.64
CA ARG A 59 1.83 5.70 -9.74
C ARG A 59 2.04 4.26 -10.20
N ALA A 60 1.18 3.34 -9.74
CA ALA A 60 1.19 1.94 -10.18
C ALA A 60 0.83 1.81 -11.68
N GLU A 61 -0.14 2.58 -12.16
CA GLU A 61 -0.58 2.56 -13.56
C GLU A 61 0.41 3.25 -14.50
N VAL A 62 1.02 4.35 -14.08
CA VAL A 62 1.86 5.19 -14.95
C VAL A 62 3.31 4.73 -14.97
N GLU A 63 3.87 4.26 -13.85
CA GLU A 63 5.34 4.16 -13.73
C GLU A 63 5.88 2.94 -12.99
N ASN A 64 5.05 2.02 -12.48
CA ASN A 64 5.56 0.95 -11.60
C ASN A 64 4.81 -0.38 -11.75
N SER A 65 5.26 -1.21 -12.70
CA SER A 65 4.76 -2.58 -12.92
C SER A 65 4.84 -3.45 -11.67
N TYR A 66 5.85 -3.22 -10.83
CA TYR A 66 6.05 -3.90 -9.56
C TYR A 66 4.96 -3.54 -8.54
N LEU A 67 4.62 -2.25 -8.39
CA LEU A 67 3.55 -1.78 -7.49
C LEU A 67 2.19 -2.38 -7.90
N ARG A 68 1.95 -2.44 -9.21
CA ARG A 68 0.75 -3.04 -9.78
C ARG A 68 0.69 -4.54 -9.50
N GLU A 69 1.77 -5.27 -9.76
CA GLU A 69 1.86 -6.71 -9.46
C GLU A 69 1.64 -6.99 -7.97
N VAL A 70 2.17 -6.16 -7.08
CA VAL A 70 1.96 -6.27 -5.63
C VAL A 70 0.52 -6.04 -5.23
N ILE A 71 -0.10 -4.97 -5.74
CA ILE A 71 -1.51 -4.67 -5.48
C ILE A 71 -2.40 -5.82 -5.97
N GLU A 72 -2.08 -6.38 -7.13
CA GLU A 72 -2.78 -7.54 -7.70
C GLU A 72 -2.50 -8.83 -6.90
N GLU A 73 -1.28 -9.07 -6.39
CA GLU A 73 -0.97 -10.28 -5.61
C GLU A 73 -1.56 -10.24 -4.20
N ILE A 74 -1.62 -9.06 -3.57
CA ILE A 74 -2.43 -8.83 -2.35
C ILE A 74 -3.89 -9.22 -2.61
N GLN A 75 -4.41 -8.99 -3.82
CA GLN A 75 -5.75 -9.44 -4.19
C GLN A 75 -5.87 -10.97 -4.30
N ILE A 76 -4.83 -11.64 -4.82
CA ILE A 76 -4.81 -13.08 -5.14
C ILE A 76 -4.53 -13.99 -3.93
N ASN A 77 -3.75 -13.56 -2.92
CA ASN A 77 -3.39 -14.37 -1.73
C ASN A 77 -4.55 -14.58 -0.72
N ARG A 78 -5.78 -14.80 -1.24
CA ARG A 78 -6.97 -15.20 -0.50
C ARG A 78 -7.67 -16.39 -1.16
N LYS A 79 -6.94 -17.49 -1.25
CA LYS A 79 -7.56 -18.81 -1.24
C LYS A 79 -7.05 -19.59 -0.05
#